data_AF-A0A443QYH4-F1
#
_entry.id   AF-A0A443QYH4-F1
#
_cell.length_a   1.000
_cell.length_b   1.000
_cell.length_c   1.000
_cell.angle_alpha   90.00
_cell.angle_beta   90.00
_cell.angle_gamma   90.00
#
_symmetry.space_group_name_H-M   'P 1'
#
loop_
_entity.id
_entity.type
_entity.pdbx_description
1 polymer ?
#
loop_
_entity_poly.entity_id
_entity_poly.type
_entity_poly.pdbx_seq_one_letter_code
_entity_poly.pdbx_strand_id
1 'polypeptide(L)' 'MSTICGHLFCENCIRTSIRTKKECPTCRRRLTARGIHPIFI' A
#
# COMPACT_ATOMS: atom_id res chain seq x y z
N MET A 1 -0.03 -2.92 -7.31
CA MET A 1 -0.04 -1.63 -6.59
C MET A 1 1.31 -1.44 -5.92
N SER A 2 2.04 -0.39 -6.29
CA SER A 2 3.21 0.05 -5.53
C SER A 2 2.78 1.05 -4.46
N THR A 3 3.57 1.13 -3.40
CA THR A 3 3.43 2.10 -2.32
C THR A 3 4.54 3.14 -2.41
N ILE A 4 4.33 4.33 -1.84
CA ILE A 4 5.39 5.37 -1.73
C ILE A 4 6.63 4.92 -0.94
N CYS A 5 6.52 3.82 -0.18
CA CYS A 5 7.63 3.19 0.51
C CYS A 5 8.30 2.07 -0.29
N GLY A 6 7.95 1.88 -1.56
CA GLY A 6 8.61 0.97 -2.50
C GLY A 6 8.10 -0.48 -2.51
N HIS A 7 7.16 -0.83 -1.63
CA HIS A 7 6.63 -2.20 -1.54
C HIS A 7 5.47 -2.42 -2.52
N LEU A 8 5.47 -3.59 -3.16
CA LEU A 8 4.44 -4.03 -4.10
C LEU A 8 3.43 -4.97 -3.45
N PHE A 9 2.15 -4.77 -3.79
CA PHE A 9 1.05 -5.60 -3.33
C PHE A 9 -0.04 -5.72 -4.40
N CYS A 10 -0.91 -6.72 -4.22
CA CYS A 10 -2.18 -6.79 -4.92
C CYS A 10 -3.12 -5.65 -4.46
N GLU A 11 -4.05 -5.22 -5.31
CA GLU A 11 -4.96 -4.12 -4.98
C GLU A 11 -5.82 -4.41 -3.75
N ASN A 12 -6.42 -5.59 -3.68
CA ASN A 12 -7.27 -5.97 -2.57
C ASN A 12 -6.49 -6.03 -1.23
N CYS A 13 -5.26 -6.52 -1.30
CA CYS A 13 -4.34 -6.67 -0.18
C CYS A 13 -4.03 -5.29 0.45
N ILE A 14 -3.58 -4.34 -0.37
CA ILE A 14 -3.16 -3.03 0.13
C ILE A 14 -4.34 -2.18 0.59
N ARG A 15 -5.48 -2.25 -0.12
CA ARG A 15 -6.71 -1.55 0.30
C ARG A 15 -7.20 -2.05 1.66
N THR A 16 -7.17 -3.36 1.89
CA THR A 16 -7.59 -3.94 3.18
C THR A 16 -6.65 -3.52 4.31
N SER A 17 -5.34 -3.56 4.08
CA SER A 17 -4.35 -3.14 5.08
C SER A 17 -4.44 -1.65 5.43
N ILE A 18 -4.66 -0.78 4.44
CA ILE A 18 -4.86 0.66 4.68
C ILE A 18 -6.16 0.89 5.47
N ARG A 19 -7.23 0.14 5.18
CA ARG A 19 -8.51 0.24 5.88
C ARG A 19 -8.39 -0.17 7.36
N THR A 20 -7.60 -1.20 7.66
CA THR A 20 -7.49 -1.74 9.03
C THR A 20 -6.44 -1.01 9.86
N LYS A 21 -5.24 -0.77 9.33
CA LYS A 21 -4.09 -0.28 10.11
C LYS A 21 -3.47 1.03 9.61
N LYS A 22 -3.79 1.48 8.40
CA LYS A 22 -3.21 2.70 7.79
C LYS A 22 -1.66 2.67 7.77
N GLU A 23 -1.08 1.51 7.52
CA GLU A 23 0.36 1.29 7.46
C GLU A 23 0.73 0.29 6.34
N CYS A 24 1.99 0.31 5.91
CA CYS A 24 2.53 -0.67 4.98
C CYS A 24 2.65 -2.05 5.66
N PRO A 25 2.16 -3.15 5.06
CA PRO A 25 2.30 -4.51 5.62
C PRO A 25 3.75 -4.94 5.87
N THR A 26 4.71 -4.43 5.10
CA THR A 26 6.12 -4.88 5.15
C THR A 26 6.95 -4.03 6.10
N CYS A 27 6.94 -2.71 5.95
CA CYS A 27 7.81 -1.82 6.74
C CYS A 27 7.08 -1.02 7.83
N ARG A 28 5.76 -1.20 7.97
CA ARG A 28 4.90 -0.47 8.93
C ARG A 28 4.95 1.06 8.80
N ARG A 29 5.49 1.58 7.70
CA ARG A 29 5.43 3.01 7.42
C ARG A 29 3.97 3.42 7.25
N ARG A 30 3.58 4.53 7.89
CA ARG A 30 2.23 5.09 7.77
C ARG A 30 1.86 5.25 6.30
N LEU A 31 0.74 4.64 5.91
CA LEU A 31 0.31 4.54 4.53
C LEU A 31 -1.20 4.80 4.45
N THR A 32 -1.59 5.65 3.51
CA THR A 32 -3.00 5.95 3.23
C THR A 32 -3.30 5.65 1.77
N ALA A 33 -4.58 5.72 1.37
CA ALA A 33 -4.99 5.51 -0.02
C ALA A 33 -4.34 6.48 -1.02
N ARG A 34 -3.79 7.61 -0.56
CA ARG A 34 -3.03 8.54 -1.39
C ARG A 34 -1.58 8.08 -1.63
N GLY A 35 -1.08 7.15 -0.84
CA GLY A 35 0.30 6.65 -0.92
C GLY A 35 0.45 5.36 -1.73
N ILE A 36 -0.59 4.97 -2.48
CA ILE A 36 -0.57 3.80 -3.36
C ILE A 36 -0.80 4.23 -4.80
N HIS A 37 -0.14 3.58 -5.74
CA HIS A 37 -0.30 3.85 -7.17
C HIS A 37 -0.19 2.55 -8.00
N PRO A 38 -0.93 2.48 -9.13
CA PRO A 38 -0.74 1.39 -10.09
C PRO A 38 0.66 1.47 -10.71
N ILE A 39 1.08 0.34 -11.27
CA ILE A 39 2.32 0.23 -12.03
C ILE A 39 1.88 -0.27 -13.39
N PHE A 40 2.14 0.52 -14.43
CA PHE A 40 1.91 0.13 -15.81
C PHE A 40 3.26 -0.34 -16.36
N ILE A 41 3.31 -1.61 -16.77
CA ILE A 41 4.47 -2.22 -17.43
C ILE A 41 4.13 -2.50 -18.89
#